data_AF-A0A4S8MZI5-F1
#
_entry.id   AF-A0A4S8MZI5-F1
#
_cell.length_a   1.000
_cell.length_b   1.000
_cell.length_c   1.000
_cell.angle_alpha   90.00
_cell.angle_beta   90.00
_cell.angle_gamma   90.00
#
_symmetry.space_group_name_H-M   'P 1'
#
loop_
_entity.id
_entity.type
_entity.pdbx_description
1 polymer ?
#
loop_
_entity_poly.entity_id
_entity_poly.type
_entity_poly.pdbx_seq_one_letter_code
_entity_poly.pdbx_strand_id
1 'polypeptide(L)'
;MSELEPSAAVADRGDHTQVEVPRGPAPLALRAAATVIDVVVVGLPLVIGGLIVHSLRDANGGGQADRAVFGSFAVAVAVALHVWNLGYAQGRRGQSTGKSWVGLVARGADRQPLGVRASLLLRRPEVVRHVTAMDEGFAPIEVVATPASLRVRRVVGLVALVILLAVVLLASIAVGARPLSFGEIGHALVPPYDGSATDTDLIVRDLRLPRTLLAIVTGIALGLAGALIQGHTRNPLADPGILGVSAGASCAVVLAMAYLGVASVTGYVWFALAGAMVTSVLVFGLASVGSRTLSPVSLVLGGAAVAAFLSSVTSAVVLLDQDTLDSFRFWVVGSVAGRGPEILVPLLPFFAVGVLLALGSAPGLNLLSLGEDVARSLGSSIAVNRVVGVLAITLLAGAATAACGPIGFVGLVVPHVARAFTGPDYRWLLPYSAVVGAILLTVCDVIGRVVARPGELQAGIVLVLAGGPFFIAIVRRRKLATL
;
A
#
# COMPACT_ATOMS: atom_id res chain seq x y z
N MET A 1 -78.43 5.51 41.98
CA MET A 1 -78.46 6.63 41.01
C MET A 1 -77.09 6.76 40.39
N SER A 2 -77.03 6.56 39.06
CA SER A 2 -76.15 7.25 38.09
C SER A 2 -74.64 7.01 38.21
N GLU A 3 -74.06 6.12 37.39
CA GLU A 3 -73.40 6.41 36.08
C GLU A 3 -72.12 7.25 36.19
N LEU A 4 -71.00 6.70 35.70
CA LEU A 4 -70.11 7.31 34.70
C LEU A 4 -68.85 6.43 34.49
N GLU A 5 -68.61 6.08 33.22
CA GLU A 5 -67.42 5.39 32.70
C GLU A 5 -66.11 6.12 33.03
N PRO A 6 -64.98 5.42 33.20
CA PRO A 6 -63.68 6.03 33.01
C PRO A 6 -63.22 5.89 31.55
N SER A 7 -63.31 7.04 30.87
CA SER A 7 -62.53 7.52 29.74
C SER A 7 -61.24 6.75 29.42
N ALA A 8 -61.11 6.48 28.12
CA ALA A 8 -59.88 6.17 27.42
C ALA A 8 -58.74 7.15 27.77
N ALA A 9 -57.56 6.60 28.08
CA ALA A 9 -56.24 7.17 27.78
C ALA A 9 -55.14 6.23 28.32
N VAL A 10 -54.93 5.09 27.67
CA VAL A 10 -53.63 4.42 27.73
C VAL A 10 -53.04 4.54 26.34
N ALA A 11 -52.19 5.55 26.19
CA ALA A 11 -51.36 5.74 25.02
C ALA A 11 -50.53 4.47 24.80
N ASP A 12 -50.73 3.87 23.64
CA ASP A 12 -49.93 2.80 23.07
C ASP A 12 -48.45 3.21 23.06
N ARG A 13 -47.70 2.72 24.05
CA ARG A 13 -46.24 2.86 24.09
C ARG A 13 -45.67 1.83 23.12
N GLY A 14 -45.53 2.26 21.87
CA GLY A 14 -44.95 1.48 20.79
C GLY A 14 -43.63 0.83 21.18
N ASP A 15 -43.56 -0.47 20.96
CA ASP A 15 -42.40 -1.33 21.12
C ASP A 15 -41.24 -0.87 20.22
N HIS A 16 -40.23 -0.19 20.80
CA HIS A 16 -39.06 0.30 20.07
C HIS A 16 -38.09 -0.82 19.63
N THR A 17 -38.44 -2.10 19.84
CA THR A 17 -37.62 -3.23 19.40
C THR A 17 -38.07 -3.81 18.05
N GLN A 18 -39.25 -3.43 17.54
CA GLN A 18 -39.66 -3.80 16.19
C GLN A 18 -39.12 -2.80 15.16
N VAL A 19 -38.00 -3.15 14.54
CA VAL A 19 -37.55 -2.46 13.33
C VAL A 19 -38.57 -2.76 12.24
N GLU A 20 -39.39 -1.76 11.88
CA GLU A 20 -40.35 -1.89 10.80
C GLU A 20 -39.60 -2.12 9.48
N VAL A 21 -39.58 -3.37 9.00
CA VAL A 21 -38.85 -3.74 7.79
C VAL A 21 -39.64 -3.27 6.57
N PRO A 22 -39.12 -2.35 5.74
CA PRO A 22 -39.83 -1.88 4.56
C PRO A 22 -40.08 -3.04 3.60
N ARG A 23 -41.35 -3.30 3.27
CA ARG A 23 -41.78 -4.37 2.36
C ARG A 23 -41.93 -3.85 0.93
N GLY A 24 -41.66 -4.71 -0.06
CA GLY A 24 -41.82 -4.40 -1.48
C GLY A 24 -40.56 -3.87 -2.16
N PRO A 25 -40.68 -3.39 -3.42
CA PRO A 25 -39.54 -3.02 -4.23
C PRO A 25 -38.83 -1.78 -3.69
N ALA A 26 -37.51 -1.73 -3.88
CA ALA A 26 -36.70 -0.58 -3.52
C ALA A 26 -37.14 0.67 -4.31
N PRO A 27 -37.09 1.87 -3.69
CA PRO A 27 -37.47 3.12 -4.36
C PRO A 27 -36.70 3.34 -5.67
N LEU A 28 -37.39 3.88 -6.68
CA LEU A 28 -36.81 4.14 -8.00
C LEU A 28 -35.58 5.05 -7.92
N ALA A 29 -35.58 6.05 -7.05
CA ALA A 29 -34.43 6.92 -6.80
C ALA A 29 -33.19 6.14 -6.32
N LEU A 30 -33.39 5.14 -5.46
CA LEU A 30 -32.31 4.34 -4.88
C LEU A 30 -31.75 3.34 -5.90
N ARG A 31 -32.63 2.79 -6.75
CA ARG A 31 -32.27 1.96 -7.92
C ARG A 31 -31.50 2.74 -8.98
N ALA A 32 -31.93 3.97 -9.26
CA ALA A 32 -31.24 4.88 -10.18
C ALA A 32 -29.86 5.26 -9.65
N ALA A 33 -29.76 5.66 -8.37
CA ALA A 33 -28.49 5.98 -7.73
C ALA A 33 -27.49 4.81 -7.77
N ALA A 34 -27.95 3.58 -7.49
CA ALA A 34 -27.09 2.39 -7.59
C ALA A 34 -26.54 2.19 -9.01
N THR A 35 -27.38 2.37 -10.03
CA THR A 35 -26.94 2.22 -11.43
C THR A 35 -25.96 3.33 -11.84
N VAL A 36 -26.19 4.56 -11.38
CA VAL A 36 -25.24 5.67 -11.61
C VAL A 36 -23.90 5.36 -10.97
N ILE A 37 -23.87 4.88 -9.71
CA ILE A 37 -22.64 4.49 -9.04
C ILE A 37 -21.92 3.39 -9.82
N ASP A 38 -22.64 2.35 -10.26
CA ASP A 38 -22.05 1.23 -11.01
C ASP A 38 -21.42 1.68 -12.33
N VAL A 39 -22.09 2.58 -13.06
CA VAL A 39 -21.58 3.15 -14.31
C VAL A 39 -20.40 4.08 -14.05
N VAL A 40 -20.48 4.94 -13.04
CA VAL A 40 -19.42 5.91 -12.71
C VAL A 40 -18.16 5.20 -12.22
N VAL A 41 -18.27 4.20 -11.35
CA VAL A 41 -17.11 3.45 -10.83
C VAL A 41 -16.35 2.76 -11.97
N VAL A 42 -17.05 2.18 -12.94
CA VAL A 42 -16.43 1.51 -14.11
C VAL A 42 -15.95 2.50 -15.17
N GLY A 43 -16.68 3.59 -15.39
CA GLY A 43 -16.37 4.60 -16.41
C GLY A 43 -15.27 5.57 -16.02
N LEU A 44 -15.09 5.84 -14.72
CA LEU A 44 -14.12 6.83 -14.22
C LEU A 44 -12.67 6.51 -14.66
N PRO A 45 -12.15 5.27 -14.56
CA PRO A 45 -10.82 4.95 -15.10
C PRO A 45 -10.69 5.23 -16.59
N LEU A 46 -11.73 4.96 -17.40
CA LEU A 46 -11.70 5.20 -18.84
C LEU A 46 -11.66 6.70 -19.17
N VAL A 47 -12.44 7.51 -18.45
CA VAL A 47 -12.43 8.98 -18.62
C VAL A 47 -11.07 9.55 -18.23
N ILE A 48 -10.56 9.19 -17.05
CA ILE A 48 -9.25 9.65 -16.58
C ILE A 48 -8.15 9.18 -17.54
N GLY A 49 -8.15 7.91 -17.93
CA GLY A 49 -7.21 7.35 -18.89
C GLY A 49 -7.27 8.03 -20.24
N GLY A 50 -8.46 8.30 -20.76
CA GLY A 50 -8.68 9.03 -22.00
C GLY A 50 -8.15 10.47 -21.94
N LEU A 51 -8.38 11.17 -20.83
CA LEU A 51 -7.84 12.51 -20.59
C LEU A 51 -6.30 12.49 -20.54
N ILE A 52 -5.70 11.52 -19.85
CA ILE A 52 -4.24 11.36 -19.78
C ILE A 52 -3.67 11.05 -21.17
N VAL A 53 -4.26 10.11 -21.91
CA VAL A 53 -3.81 9.76 -23.27
C VAL A 53 -3.96 10.96 -24.22
N HIS A 54 -5.02 11.75 -24.07
CA HIS A 54 -5.22 12.98 -24.84
C HIS A 54 -4.19 14.06 -24.49
N SER A 55 -3.88 14.24 -23.21
CA SER A 55 -2.84 15.18 -22.78
C SER A 55 -1.45 14.75 -23.21
N LEU A 56 -1.22 13.46 -23.46
CA LEU A 56 0.02 12.87 -23.96
C LEU A 56 0.11 12.82 -25.51
N ARG A 57 -0.66 13.63 -26.24
CA ARG A 57 -0.47 13.77 -27.69
C ARG A 57 0.85 14.46 -28.00
N ASP A 58 1.36 14.26 -29.21
CA ASP A 58 2.74 14.59 -29.59
C ASP A 58 3.12 16.06 -29.36
N ALA A 59 2.15 16.99 -29.37
CA ALA A 59 2.32 18.40 -29.04
C ALA A 59 2.75 18.67 -27.57
N ASN A 60 2.52 17.74 -26.65
CA ASN A 60 2.84 17.85 -25.21
C ASN A 60 3.97 16.89 -24.79
N GLY A 61 4.73 16.35 -25.74
CA GLY A 61 5.87 15.47 -25.47
C GLY A 61 5.51 14.05 -25.01
N GLY A 62 4.29 13.58 -25.28
CA GLY A 62 3.86 12.21 -24.98
C GLY A 62 4.14 11.21 -26.10
N GLY A 63 4.74 10.07 -25.75
CA GLY A 63 5.19 9.05 -26.70
C GLY A 63 4.09 8.05 -27.08
N GLN A 64 4.34 7.26 -28.12
CA GLN A 64 3.48 6.13 -28.47
C GLN A 64 3.38 5.14 -27.29
N ALA A 65 4.50 4.84 -26.63
CA ALA A 65 4.52 3.94 -25.49
C ALA A 65 3.74 4.48 -24.30
N ASP A 66 3.87 5.78 -23.97
CA ASP A 66 3.12 6.42 -22.88
C ASP A 66 1.60 6.26 -23.09
N ARG A 67 1.11 6.62 -24.27
CA ARG A 67 -0.31 6.54 -24.62
C ARG A 67 -0.83 5.11 -24.54
N ALA A 68 -0.07 4.15 -25.05
CA ALA A 68 -0.44 2.74 -25.00
C ALA A 68 -0.48 2.20 -23.57
N VAL A 69 0.49 2.55 -22.73
CA VAL A 69 0.56 2.11 -21.32
C VAL A 69 -0.62 2.68 -20.52
N PHE A 70 -0.83 4.00 -20.54
CA PHE A 70 -1.91 4.62 -19.77
C PHE A 70 -3.30 4.23 -20.27
N GLY A 71 -3.48 4.13 -21.59
CA GLY A 71 -4.72 3.67 -22.19
C GLY A 71 -5.04 2.21 -21.83
N SER A 72 -4.06 1.31 -21.95
CA SER A 72 -4.24 -0.10 -21.61
C SER A 72 -4.50 -0.30 -20.11
N PHE A 73 -3.80 0.45 -19.25
CA PHE A 73 -4.02 0.42 -17.81
C PHE A 73 -5.43 0.88 -17.44
N ALA A 74 -5.90 1.98 -18.02
CA ALA A 74 -7.25 2.48 -17.79
C ALA A 74 -8.33 1.46 -18.19
N VAL A 75 -8.16 0.81 -19.35
CA VAL A 75 -9.05 -0.26 -19.82
C VAL A 75 -8.99 -1.47 -18.87
N ALA A 76 -7.79 -1.90 -18.48
CA ALA A 76 -7.63 -3.05 -17.57
C ALA A 76 -8.28 -2.79 -16.20
N VAL A 77 -8.11 -1.59 -15.63
CA VAL A 77 -8.78 -1.20 -14.37
C VAL A 77 -10.29 -1.15 -14.55
N ALA A 78 -10.79 -0.57 -15.64
CA ALA A 78 -12.22 -0.54 -15.92
C ALA A 78 -12.81 -1.94 -16.07
N VAL A 79 -12.13 -2.85 -16.77
CA VAL A 79 -12.52 -4.26 -16.90
C VAL A 79 -12.48 -4.95 -15.55
N ALA A 80 -11.44 -4.76 -14.74
CA ALA A 80 -11.33 -5.35 -13.41
C ALA A 80 -12.45 -4.85 -12.48
N LEU A 81 -12.74 -3.55 -12.48
CA LEU A 81 -13.86 -2.98 -11.73
C LEU A 81 -15.19 -3.47 -12.26
N HIS A 82 -15.36 -3.59 -13.57
CA HIS A 82 -16.58 -4.14 -14.17
C HIS A 82 -16.79 -5.59 -13.75
N VAL A 83 -15.77 -6.44 -13.89
CA VAL A 83 -15.78 -7.84 -13.46
C VAL A 83 -16.04 -7.97 -11.96
N TRP A 84 -15.41 -7.13 -11.14
CA TRP A 84 -15.67 -7.08 -9.70
C TRP A 84 -17.13 -6.66 -9.42
N ASN A 85 -17.64 -5.68 -10.15
CA ASN A 85 -19.01 -5.18 -10.00
C ASN A 85 -20.07 -6.15 -10.53
N LEU A 86 -19.73 -6.96 -11.53
CA LEU A 86 -20.61 -8.00 -12.08
C LEU A 86 -20.93 -9.08 -11.04
N GLY A 87 -20.04 -9.28 -10.07
CA GLY A 87 -20.10 -10.35 -9.06
C GLY A 87 -19.95 -11.75 -9.66
N TYR A 88 -19.53 -12.73 -8.85
CA TYR A 88 -19.49 -14.14 -9.27
C TYR A 88 -20.52 -14.95 -8.49
N ALA A 89 -21.28 -15.79 -9.20
CA ALA A 89 -22.18 -16.76 -8.59
C ALA A 89 -21.36 -17.89 -7.96
N GLN A 90 -21.47 -18.09 -6.64
CA GLN A 90 -20.94 -19.27 -5.96
C GLN A 90 -22.08 -20.10 -5.35
N GLY A 91 -22.09 -21.40 -5.66
CA GLY A 91 -23.02 -22.39 -5.12
C GLY A 91 -24.31 -22.61 -5.93
N ARG A 92 -25.02 -23.72 -5.65
CA ARG A 92 -26.29 -24.12 -6.30
C ARG A 92 -27.50 -23.23 -5.91
N ARG A 93 -27.33 -22.19 -5.07
CA ARG A 93 -28.41 -21.32 -4.55
C ARG A 93 -28.08 -19.81 -4.59
N GLY A 94 -27.34 -19.36 -5.61
CA GLY A 94 -27.33 -17.94 -6.02
C GLY A 94 -26.82 -16.95 -4.97
N GLN A 95 -25.50 -16.85 -4.78
CA GLN A 95 -24.91 -15.69 -4.11
C GLN A 95 -23.87 -15.04 -5.00
N SER A 96 -24.02 -13.72 -5.19
CA SER A 96 -22.97 -12.90 -5.79
C SER A 96 -22.11 -12.28 -4.70
N THR A 97 -20.80 -12.43 -4.81
CA THR A 97 -19.80 -11.77 -3.94
C THR A 97 -19.58 -10.28 -4.28
N GLY A 98 -20.52 -9.63 -4.97
CA GLY A 98 -20.48 -8.20 -5.26
C GLY A 98 -20.93 -7.37 -4.05
N LYS A 99 -20.24 -6.25 -3.77
CA LYS A 99 -20.70 -5.30 -2.75
C LYS A 99 -21.83 -4.48 -3.32
N SER A 100 -23.00 -4.51 -2.69
CA SER A 100 -24.04 -3.52 -2.99
C SER A 100 -23.60 -2.21 -2.35
N TRP A 101 -23.26 -1.19 -3.14
CA TRP A 101 -22.92 0.12 -2.59
C TRP A 101 -24.10 0.76 -1.85
N VAL A 102 -25.34 0.36 -2.19
CA VAL A 102 -26.60 0.97 -1.70
C VAL A 102 -27.53 -0.03 -1.00
N GLY A 103 -27.05 -1.22 -0.62
CA GLY A 103 -27.85 -2.19 0.13
C GLY A 103 -28.97 -2.86 -0.69
N LEU A 104 -28.78 -3.13 -1.99
CA LEU A 104 -29.82 -3.67 -2.88
C LEU A 104 -29.57 -5.13 -3.28
N VAL A 105 -30.65 -5.92 -3.34
CA VAL A 105 -30.65 -7.34 -3.74
C VAL A 105 -31.73 -7.58 -4.79
N ALA A 106 -31.40 -8.30 -5.85
CA ALA A 106 -32.34 -8.76 -6.87
C ALA A 106 -32.91 -10.12 -6.50
N ARG A 107 -34.24 -10.29 -6.64
CA ARG A 107 -34.97 -11.53 -6.34
C ARG A 107 -35.74 -12.06 -7.56
N GLY A 108 -35.69 -13.37 -7.75
CA GLY A 108 -36.38 -14.10 -8.81
C GLY A 108 -37.89 -14.17 -8.60
N ALA A 109 -38.61 -14.72 -9.58
CA ALA A 109 -40.06 -14.90 -9.51
C ALA A 109 -40.49 -15.88 -8.39
N ASP A 110 -39.58 -16.75 -7.98
CA ASP A 110 -39.68 -17.69 -6.86
C ASP A 110 -39.37 -17.06 -5.49
N ARG A 111 -39.22 -15.73 -5.43
CA ARG A 111 -38.76 -14.95 -4.26
C ARG A 111 -37.38 -15.36 -3.74
N GLN A 112 -36.63 -16.19 -4.45
CA GLN A 112 -35.26 -16.48 -4.08
C GLN A 112 -34.32 -15.35 -4.52
N PRO A 113 -33.31 -15.02 -3.72
CA PRO A 113 -32.31 -14.02 -4.07
C PRO A 113 -31.49 -14.52 -5.27
N LEU A 114 -31.45 -13.74 -6.35
CA LEU A 114 -30.65 -14.01 -7.54
C LEU A 114 -29.27 -13.33 -7.48
N GLY A 115 -29.08 -12.36 -6.57
CA GLY A 115 -27.79 -11.71 -6.32
C GLY A 115 -27.87 -10.20 -6.11
N VAL A 116 -26.72 -9.55 -6.02
CA VAL A 116 -26.55 -8.11 -5.79
C VAL A 116 -26.35 -7.42 -7.14
N ARG A 117 -27.42 -6.96 -7.81
CA ARG A 117 -27.27 -6.17 -9.05
C ARG A 117 -28.27 -5.01 -9.14
N ALA A 118 -27.81 -3.89 -9.72
CA ALA A 118 -28.61 -2.71 -10.04
C ALA A 118 -29.54 -2.92 -11.26
N SER A 119 -30.65 -3.58 -10.99
CA SER A 119 -32.06 -3.33 -11.35
C SER A 119 -32.59 -2.51 -12.55
N LEU A 120 -31.84 -1.87 -13.45
CA LEU A 120 -32.53 -1.04 -14.46
C LEU A 120 -32.97 -1.78 -15.74
N LEU A 121 -32.38 -2.93 -16.08
CA LEU A 121 -32.55 -3.53 -17.42
C LEU A 121 -33.25 -4.90 -17.49
N LEU A 122 -33.70 -5.48 -16.37
CA LEU A 122 -34.36 -6.78 -16.40
C LEU A 122 -35.77 -6.68 -15.85
N ARG A 123 -36.77 -6.96 -16.70
CA ARG A 123 -38.21 -7.05 -16.32
C ARG A 123 -38.50 -8.11 -15.25
N ARG A 124 -37.57 -9.03 -15.00
CA ARG A 124 -37.63 -10.09 -13.99
C ARG A 124 -36.19 -10.40 -13.57
N PRO A 125 -35.63 -9.62 -12.63
CA PRO A 125 -36.01 -9.76 -11.23
C PRO A 125 -36.44 -8.46 -10.51
N GLU A 126 -37.24 -8.60 -9.44
CA GLU A 126 -37.60 -7.49 -8.55
C GLU A 126 -36.41 -7.13 -7.66
N VAL A 127 -36.21 -5.84 -7.37
CA VAL A 127 -35.08 -5.40 -6.54
C VAL A 127 -35.58 -4.82 -5.24
N VAL A 128 -35.12 -5.40 -4.13
CA VAL A 128 -35.52 -5.10 -2.75
C VAL A 128 -34.31 -4.64 -1.93
N ARG A 129 -34.57 -4.04 -0.75
CA ARG A 129 -33.49 -3.67 0.17
C ARG A 129 -32.92 -4.93 0.84
N HIS A 130 -31.65 -4.90 1.21
CA HIS A 130 -30.96 -6.00 1.90
C HIS A 130 -31.66 -6.39 3.21
N VAL A 131 -32.16 -5.41 3.95
CA VAL A 131 -32.91 -5.65 5.21
C VAL A 131 -34.21 -6.42 4.93
N THR A 132 -34.93 -6.06 3.86
CA THR A 132 -36.13 -6.78 3.40
C THR A 132 -35.81 -8.21 3.00
N ALA A 133 -34.69 -8.42 2.29
CA ALA A 133 -34.26 -9.76 1.91
C ALA A 133 -33.90 -10.63 3.13
N MET A 134 -33.23 -10.07 4.14
CA MET A 134 -32.89 -10.76 5.39
C MET A 134 -34.14 -11.18 6.18
N ASP A 135 -35.13 -10.29 6.30
CA ASP A 135 -36.43 -10.56 6.94
C ASP A 135 -37.20 -11.68 6.23
N GLU A 136 -37.12 -11.72 4.89
CA GLU A 136 -37.72 -12.76 4.06
C GLU A 136 -36.94 -14.10 4.04
N GLY A 137 -35.93 -14.27 4.91
CA GLY A 137 -35.21 -15.53 5.07
C GLY A 137 -34.00 -15.71 4.14
N PHE A 138 -33.49 -14.64 3.53
CA PHE A 138 -32.18 -14.69 2.87
C PHE A 138 -31.09 -14.99 3.90
N ALA A 139 -30.51 -16.19 3.83
CA ALA A 139 -29.34 -16.56 4.59
C ALA A 139 -28.08 -16.43 3.72
N PRO A 140 -27.10 -15.58 4.05
CA PRO A 140 -25.78 -15.61 3.42
C PRO A 140 -25.19 -17.01 3.60
N ILE A 141 -24.64 -17.60 2.54
CA ILE A 141 -23.86 -18.82 2.65
C ILE A 141 -22.58 -18.32 3.29
N GLU A 142 -22.34 -18.72 4.54
CA GLU A 142 -21.01 -18.58 5.09
C GLU A 142 -20.06 -19.28 4.13
N VAL A 143 -19.16 -18.52 3.50
CA VAL A 143 -18.08 -19.10 2.73
C VAL A 143 -17.23 -19.86 3.74
N VAL A 144 -17.49 -21.15 3.89
CA VAL A 144 -16.67 -22.05 4.70
C VAL A 144 -15.34 -22.19 3.97
N ALA A 145 -14.47 -21.22 4.18
CA ALA A 145 -13.17 -21.18 3.57
C ALA A 145 -12.29 -22.21 4.27
N THR A 146 -12.21 -23.41 3.69
CA THR A 146 -11.26 -24.42 4.14
C THR A 146 -9.84 -23.83 4.09
N PRO A 147 -8.92 -24.23 4.99
CA PRO A 147 -7.53 -23.76 4.94
C PRO A 147 -6.87 -23.96 3.57
N ALA A 148 -7.25 -25.04 2.85
CA ALA A 148 -6.80 -25.31 1.50
C ALA A 148 -7.30 -24.26 0.49
N SER A 149 -8.59 -23.91 0.52
CA SER A 149 -9.17 -22.89 -0.37
C SER A 149 -8.56 -21.50 -0.13
N LEU A 150 -8.27 -21.14 1.12
CA LEU A 150 -7.59 -19.90 1.48
C LEU A 150 -6.16 -19.89 0.96
N ARG A 151 -5.44 -21.01 1.06
CA ARG A 151 -4.09 -21.14 0.52
C ARG A 151 -4.08 -20.95 -0.99
N VAL A 152 -4.98 -21.62 -1.73
CA VAL A 152 -5.09 -21.47 -3.19
C VAL A 152 -5.37 -20.01 -3.56
N ARG A 153 -6.32 -19.36 -2.89
CA ARG A 153 -6.63 -17.93 -3.14
C ARG A 153 -5.42 -17.03 -2.91
N ARG A 154 -4.66 -17.26 -1.83
CA ARG A 154 -3.45 -16.49 -1.51
C ARG A 154 -2.32 -16.75 -2.51
N VAL A 155 -2.15 -17.97 -3.01
CA VAL A 155 -1.18 -18.27 -4.07
C VAL A 155 -1.57 -17.58 -5.37
N VAL A 156 -2.82 -17.73 -5.81
CA VAL A 156 -3.32 -17.11 -7.04
C VAL A 156 -3.20 -15.59 -6.97
N GLY A 157 -3.56 -14.99 -5.83
CA GLY A 157 -3.41 -13.55 -5.62
C GLY A 157 -1.95 -13.09 -5.66
N LEU A 158 -1.02 -13.88 -5.11
CA LEU A 158 0.41 -13.55 -5.15
C LEU A 158 0.96 -13.65 -6.57
N VAL A 159 0.59 -14.69 -7.32
CA VAL A 159 0.95 -14.84 -8.74
C VAL A 159 0.42 -13.67 -9.55
N ALA A 160 -0.84 -13.26 -9.34
CA ALA A 160 -1.42 -12.11 -10.00
C ALA A 160 -0.66 -10.80 -9.67
N LEU A 161 -0.23 -10.61 -8.42
CA LEU A 161 0.59 -9.46 -8.03
C LEU A 161 1.98 -9.49 -8.66
N VAL A 162 2.61 -10.66 -8.79
CA VAL A 162 3.91 -10.80 -9.46
C VAL A 162 3.79 -10.47 -10.95
N ILE A 163 2.71 -10.94 -11.60
CA ILE A 163 2.42 -10.57 -13.00
C ILE A 163 2.19 -9.06 -13.12
N LEU A 164 1.43 -8.46 -12.20
CA LEU A 164 1.22 -7.02 -12.18
C LEU A 164 2.53 -6.25 -11.98
N LEU A 165 3.43 -6.72 -11.10
CA LEU A 165 4.76 -6.13 -10.92
C LEU A 165 5.58 -6.19 -12.21
N ALA A 166 5.53 -7.31 -12.95
CA ALA A 166 6.20 -7.41 -14.25
C ALA A 166 5.65 -6.41 -15.27
N VAL A 167 4.33 -6.22 -15.31
CA VAL A 167 3.69 -5.19 -16.14
C VAL A 167 4.11 -3.78 -15.73
N VAL A 168 4.15 -3.49 -14.43
CA VAL A 168 4.58 -2.19 -13.89
C VAL A 168 6.06 -1.92 -14.17
N LEU A 169 6.91 -2.94 -14.10
CA LEU A 169 8.32 -2.85 -14.49
C LEU A 169 8.45 -2.47 -15.96
N LEU A 170 7.75 -3.15 -16.85
CA LEU A 170 7.78 -2.85 -18.29
C LEU A 170 7.22 -1.45 -18.58
N ALA A 171 6.14 -1.06 -17.91
CA ALA A 171 5.58 0.28 -17.98
C ALA A 171 6.58 1.34 -17.49
N SER A 172 7.31 1.07 -16.42
CA SER A 172 8.35 1.95 -15.89
C SER A 172 9.52 2.15 -16.85
N ILE A 173 9.90 1.11 -17.60
CA ILE A 173 10.93 1.23 -18.64
C ILE A 173 10.38 1.99 -19.86
N ALA A 174 9.11 1.77 -20.22
CA ALA A 174 8.49 2.38 -21.38
C ALA A 174 8.18 3.87 -21.19
N VAL A 175 7.77 4.27 -19.98
CA VAL A 175 7.29 5.62 -19.66
C VAL A 175 8.39 6.46 -19.02
N GLY A 176 8.61 7.68 -19.51
CA GLY A 176 9.58 8.61 -18.91
C GLY A 176 9.52 10.01 -19.51
N ALA A 177 10.44 10.89 -19.11
CA ALA A 177 10.46 12.28 -19.58
C ALA A 177 10.66 12.40 -21.11
N ARG A 178 11.52 11.55 -21.70
CA ARG A 178 11.68 11.43 -23.15
C ARG A 178 10.69 10.39 -23.71
N PRO A 179 9.80 10.74 -24.65
CA PRO A 179 8.92 9.76 -25.28
C PRO A 179 9.74 8.76 -26.12
N LEU A 180 9.49 7.47 -25.95
CA LEU A 180 10.11 6.38 -26.72
C LEU A 180 9.04 5.54 -27.44
N SER A 181 9.42 4.94 -28.57
CA SER A 181 8.63 3.93 -29.29
C SER A 181 8.94 2.52 -28.77
N PHE A 182 8.02 1.58 -29.01
CA PHE A 182 8.23 0.17 -28.63
C PHE A 182 9.41 -0.48 -29.38
N GLY A 183 9.67 -0.06 -30.62
CA GLY A 183 10.80 -0.54 -31.40
C GLY A 183 12.14 -0.16 -30.75
N GLU A 184 12.26 1.10 -30.31
CA GLU A 184 13.47 1.56 -29.61
C GLU A 184 13.67 0.88 -28.25
N ILE A 185 12.60 0.65 -27.50
CA ILE A 185 12.69 -0.09 -26.22
C ILE A 185 13.13 -1.54 -26.47
N GLY A 186 12.58 -2.18 -27.52
CA GLY A 186 12.96 -3.54 -27.91
C GLY A 186 14.42 -3.64 -28.31
N HIS A 187 14.90 -2.70 -29.13
CA HIS A 187 16.32 -2.58 -29.51
C HIS A 187 17.23 -2.43 -28.29
N ALA A 188 16.82 -1.59 -27.35
CA ALA A 188 17.57 -1.36 -26.13
C ALA A 188 17.62 -2.58 -25.20
N LEU A 189 16.65 -3.52 -25.25
CA LEU A 189 16.57 -4.65 -24.32
C LEU A 189 17.00 -6.00 -24.90
N VAL A 190 16.97 -6.19 -26.21
CA VAL A 190 17.16 -7.51 -26.85
C VAL A 190 18.42 -7.51 -27.74
N PRO A 191 19.38 -8.43 -27.53
CA PRO A 191 20.52 -8.61 -28.44
C PRO A 191 20.12 -9.08 -29.86
N PRO A 192 20.93 -8.85 -30.91
CA PRO A 192 22.28 -8.30 -30.89
C PRO A 192 22.28 -6.78 -30.80
N TYR A 193 23.15 -6.25 -29.95
CA TYR A 193 23.42 -4.82 -29.89
C TYR A 193 24.30 -4.50 -31.09
N ASP A 194 23.80 -3.73 -32.05
CA ASP A 194 24.69 -3.11 -33.02
C ASP A 194 25.67 -2.22 -32.21
N GLY A 195 26.96 -2.26 -32.53
CA GLY A 195 28.00 -1.63 -31.69
C GLY A 195 27.88 -0.11 -31.52
N SER A 196 26.84 0.53 -32.06
CA SER A 196 26.48 1.93 -31.90
C SER A 196 25.36 2.09 -30.87
N ALA A 197 25.71 2.28 -29.59
CA ALA A 197 24.73 2.64 -28.58
C ALA A 197 24.03 3.95 -29.00
N THR A 198 22.74 3.86 -29.33
CA THR A 198 21.93 5.04 -29.64
C THR A 198 21.62 5.78 -28.35
N ASP A 199 21.37 7.09 -28.39
CA ASP A 199 20.92 7.87 -27.21
C ASP A 199 19.74 7.21 -26.48
N THR A 200 18.88 6.50 -27.21
CA THR A 200 17.75 5.77 -26.63
C THR A 200 18.18 4.52 -25.86
N ASP A 201 19.23 3.82 -26.29
CA ASP A 201 19.78 2.65 -25.58
C ASP A 201 20.37 3.07 -24.23
N LEU A 202 21.11 4.19 -24.20
CA LEU A 202 21.66 4.77 -22.98
C LEU A 202 20.55 5.18 -22.00
N ILE A 203 19.48 5.81 -22.49
CA ILE A 203 18.34 6.18 -21.64
C ILE A 203 17.68 4.94 -21.02
N VAL A 204 17.46 3.88 -21.80
CA VAL A 204 16.81 2.68 -21.29
C VAL A 204 17.72 1.93 -20.31
N ARG A 205 18.98 1.71 -20.67
CA ARG A 205 19.92 0.85 -19.91
C ARG A 205 20.55 1.54 -18.72
N ASP A 206 20.91 2.81 -18.84
CA ASP A 206 21.71 3.50 -17.82
C ASP A 206 20.84 4.40 -16.93
N LEU A 207 19.66 4.84 -17.40
CA LEU A 207 18.78 5.71 -16.63
C LEU A 207 17.51 5.00 -16.15
N ARG A 208 16.75 4.36 -17.04
CA ARG A 208 15.41 3.82 -16.69
C ARG A 208 15.47 2.48 -15.97
N LEU A 209 16.30 1.56 -16.46
CA LEU A 209 16.41 0.23 -15.86
C LEU A 209 16.95 0.30 -14.42
N PRO A 210 18.06 1.00 -14.11
CA PRO A 210 18.59 1.06 -12.75
C PRO A 210 17.62 1.76 -11.79
N ARG A 211 16.99 2.86 -12.24
CA ARG A 211 15.95 3.56 -11.47
C ARG A 211 14.75 2.67 -11.16
N THR A 212 14.28 1.89 -12.13
CA THR A 212 13.17 0.95 -11.95
C THR A 212 13.53 -0.14 -10.96
N LEU A 213 14.72 -0.74 -11.09
CA LEU A 213 15.19 -1.76 -10.17
C LEU A 213 15.35 -1.22 -8.75
N LEU A 214 15.86 0.00 -8.61
CA LEU A 214 15.96 0.66 -7.31
C LEU A 214 14.58 0.91 -6.69
N ALA A 215 13.61 1.40 -7.47
CA ALA A 215 12.23 1.59 -6.98
C ALA A 215 11.60 0.27 -6.51
N ILE A 216 11.83 -0.83 -7.25
CA ILE A 216 11.34 -2.16 -6.88
C ILE A 216 11.99 -2.63 -5.57
N VAL A 217 13.33 -2.61 -5.47
CA VAL A 217 14.07 -3.09 -4.30
C VAL A 217 13.73 -2.26 -3.05
N THR A 218 13.71 -0.94 -3.19
CA THR A 218 13.32 -0.02 -2.10
C THR A 218 11.86 -0.22 -1.69
N GLY A 219 10.95 -0.43 -2.65
CA GLY A 219 9.55 -0.73 -2.38
C GLY A 219 9.36 -2.04 -1.63
N ILE A 220 10.08 -3.10 -2.01
CA ILE A 220 10.12 -4.37 -1.27
C ILE A 220 10.59 -4.14 0.16
N ALA A 221 11.69 -3.42 0.32
CA ALA A 221 12.31 -3.19 1.62
C ALA A 221 11.40 -2.41 2.57
N LEU A 222 10.81 -1.31 2.09
CA LEU A 222 9.91 -0.49 2.90
C LEU A 222 8.58 -1.20 3.19
N GLY A 223 8.04 -1.96 2.24
CA GLY A 223 6.85 -2.78 2.44
C GLY A 223 7.05 -3.85 3.52
N LEU A 224 8.18 -4.57 3.45
CA LEU A 224 8.56 -5.55 4.48
C LEU A 224 8.84 -4.90 5.83
N ALA A 225 9.63 -3.83 5.87
CA ALA A 225 9.94 -3.09 7.10
C ALA A 225 8.66 -2.58 7.78
N GLY A 226 7.70 -2.07 7.00
CA GLY A 226 6.36 -1.68 7.47
C GLY A 226 5.58 -2.83 8.11
N ALA A 227 5.53 -3.99 7.46
CA ALA A 227 4.82 -5.14 8.00
C ALA A 227 5.50 -5.66 9.28
N LEU A 228 6.84 -5.70 9.31
CA LEU A 228 7.61 -6.10 10.48
C LEU A 228 7.39 -5.15 11.66
N ILE A 229 7.51 -3.83 11.46
CA ILE A 229 7.36 -2.88 12.57
C ILE A 229 5.94 -2.96 13.14
N GLN A 230 4.91 -3.01 12.30
CA GLN A 230 3.52 -3.12 12.75
C GLN A 230 3.27 -4.41 13.55
N GLY A 231 3.91 -5.52 13.17
CA GLY A 231 3.84 -6.77 13.92
C GLY A 231 4.55 -6.74 15.27
N HIS A 232 5.76 -6.16 15.31
CA HIS A 232 6.54 -6.06 16.54
C HIS A 232 5.94 -5.07 17.54
N THR A 233 5.35 -3.97 17.03
CA THR A 233 4.70 -2.96 17.87
C THR A 233 3.25 -3.30 18.20
N ARG A 234 2.66 -4.30 17.54
CA ARG A 234 1.22 -4.59 17.58
C ARG A 234 0.38 -3.33 17.33
N ASN A 235 0.87 -2.49 16.41
CA ASN A 235 0.25 -1.22 16.06
C ASN A 235 0.17 -1.12 14.53
N PRO A 236 -1.03 -1.19 13.92
CA PRO A 236 -1.19 -1.14 12.47
C PRO A 236 -0.84 0.21 11.85
N LEU A 237 -0.61 1.24 12.67
CA LEU A 237 -0.19 2.58 12.23
C LEU A 237 1.32 2.79 12.38
N ALA A 238 2.07 1.80 12.84
CA ALA A 238 3.51 1.93 12.96
C ALA A 238 4.17 2.00 11.58
N ASP A 239 5.20 2.84 11.49
CA ASP A 239 6.02 3.05 10.30
C ASP A 239 7.51 2.94 10.68
N PRO A 240 8.39 2.44 9.79
CA PRO A 240 9.82 2.31 10.08
C PRO A 240 10.49 3.62 10.51
N GLY A 241 9.98 4.77 10.09
CA GLY A 241 10.47 6.08 10.52
C GLY A 241 10.33 6.34 12.03
N ILE A 242 9.38 5.67 12.70
CA ILE A 242 9.14 5.81 14.15
C ILE A 242 10.33 5.31 14.99
N LEU A 243 11.13 4.36 14.47
CA LEU A 243 12.35 3.90 15.13
C LEU A 243 13.50 4.92 15.05
N GLY A 244 13.29 6.09 14.44
CA GLY A 244 14.35 7.06 14.22
C GLY A 244 15.37 6.64 13.17
N VAL A 245 15.18 5.51 12.48
CA VAL A 245 16.08 5.00 11.42
C VAL A 245 16.34 6.09 10.38
N SER A 246 15.28 6.72 9.89
CA SER A 246 15.37 7.79 8.89
C SER A 246 15.98 9.07 9.45
N ALA A 247 15.72 9.41 10.72
CA ALA A 247 16.31 10.57 11.39
C ALA A 247 17.82 10.37 11.62
N GLY A 248 18.24 9.16 11.98
CA GLY A 248 19.64 8.75 12.10
C GLY A 248 20.40 8.85 10.78
N ALA A 249 19.81 8.31 9.72
CA ALA A 249 20.38 8.44 8.38
C ALA A 249 20.50 9.91 7.97
N SER A 250 19.45 10.71 8.17
CA SER A 250 19.43 12.13 7.82
C SER A 250 20.48 12.94 8.57
N CYS A 251 20.58 12.75 9.89
CA CYS A 251 21.57 13.42 10.72
C CYS A 251 22.99 13.05 10.30
N ALA A 252 23.27 11.76 10.08
CA ALA A 252 24.60 11.33 9.66
C ALA A 252 25.00 11.87 8.26
N VAL A 253 24.05 11.93 7.32
CA VAL A 253 24.29 12.56 6.00
C VAL A 253 24.61 14.04 6.14
N VAL A 254 23.82 14.77 6.93
CA VAL A 254 24.03 16.22 7.15
C VAL A 254 25.37 16.49 7.83
N LEU A 255 25.74 15.69 8.83
CA LEU A 255 27.06 15.81 9.48
C LEU A 255 28.21 15.48 8.52
N ALA A 256 28.05 14.49 7.63
CA ALA A 256 29.05 14.14 6.64
C ALA A 256 29.23 15.24 5.57
N MET A 257 28.14 15.87 5.15
CA MET A 257 28.17 17.02 4.24
C MET A 257 28.88 18.21 4.89
N ALA A 258 28.41 18.63 6.08
CA ALA A 258 28.86 19.86 6.73
C ALA A 258 30.30 19.79 7.27
N TYR A 259 30.71 18.65 7.84
CA TYR A 259 31.98 18.55 8.57
C TYR A 259 33.04 17.69 7.87
N LEU A 260 32.65 16.78 6.98
CA LEU A 260 33.58 15.89 6.28
C LEU A 260 33.69 16.22 4.78
N GLY A 261 32.92 17.21 4.28
CA GLY A 261 32.92 17.60 2.87
C GLY A 261 32.39 16.51 1.93
N VAL A 262 31.63 15.54 2.44
CA VAL A 262 31.11 14.42 1.64
C VAL A 262 29.79 14.82 0.99
N ALA A 263 29.89 15.42 -0.20
CA ALA A 263 28.71 15.86 -0.97
C ALA A 263 28.22 14.82 -2.00
N SER A 264 29.05 13.82 -2.35
CA SER A 264 28.69 12.83 -3.37
C SER A 264 27.73 11.77 -2.84
N VAL A 265 26.83 11.33 -3.72
CA VAL A 265 25.82 10.32 -3.38
C VAL A 265 26.42 9.01 -2.89
N THR A 266 27.45 8.54 -3.58
CA THR A 266 28.18 7.32 -3.25
C THR A 266 28.94 7.44 -1.92
N GLY A 267 29.34 8.65 -1.53
CA GLY A 267 30.01 8.92 -0.27
C GLY A 267 29.04 8.92 0.91
N TYR A 268 28.00 9.76 0.87
CA TYR A 268 27.11 9.92 2.03
C TYR A 268 26.19 8.70 2.27
N VAL A 269 26.05 7.79 1.30
CA VAL A 269 25.28 6.52 1.44
C VAL A 269 25.75 5.71 2.64
N TRP A 270 27.06 5.63 2.88
CA TRP A 270 27.61 4.86 4.00
C TRP A 270 27.34 5.52 5.35
N PHE A 271 27.37 6.86 5.39
CA PHE A 271 27.00 7.62 6.57
C PHE A 271 25.51 7.49 6.88
N ALA A 272 24.65 7.51 5.86
CA ALA A 272 23.22 7.26 6.01
C ALA A 272 22.94 5.88 6.63
N LEU A 273 23.59 4.83 6.10
CA LEU A 273 23.44 3.47 6.59
C LEU A 273 24.00 3.32 8.03
N ALA A 274 25.17 3.88 8.30
CA ALA A 274 25.76 3.88 9.64
C ALA A 274 24.89 4.63 10.66
N GLY A 275 24.38 5.81 10.30
CA GLY A 275 23.48 6.61 11.13
C GLY A 275 22.18 5.87 11.45
N ALA A 276 21.60 5.19 10.47
CA ALA A 276 20.45 4.31 10.65
C ALA A 276 20.74 3.16 11.65
N MET A 277 21.90 2.49 11.51
CA MET A 277 22.31 1.40 12.38
C MET A 277 22.58 1.87 13.82
N VAL A 278 23.36 2.93 13.99
CA VAL A 278 23.68 3.52 15.30
C VAL A 278 22.40 3.95 16.02
N THR A 279 21.48 4.59 15.30
CA THR A 279 20.21 5.03 15.87
C THR A 279 19.34 3.85 16.30
N SER A 280 19.30 2.79 15.51
CA SER A 280 18.53 1.58 15.84
C SER A 280 19.09 0.88 17.08
N VAL A 281 20.42 0.79 17.21
CA VAL A 281 21.09 0.28 18.41
C VAL A 281 20.80 1.16 19.62
N LEU A 282 20.85 2.49 19.48
CA LEU A 282 20.55 3.43 20.55
C LEU A 282 19.11 3.29 21.04
N VAL A 283 18.14 3.26 20.12
CA VAL A 283 16.72 3.12 20.45
C VAL A 283 16.44 1.77 21.11
N PHE A 284 17.03 0.70 20.59
CA PHE A 284 16.90 -0.63 21.19
C PHE A 284 17.53 -0.71 22.59
N GLY A 285 18.72 -0.11 22.75
CA GLY A 285 19.41 0.02 24.03
C GLY A 285 18.56 0.76 25.05
N LEU A 286 18.06 1.96 24.70
CA LEU A 286 17.19 2.74 25.57
C LEU A 286 15.89 2.00 25.93
N ALA A 287 15.30 1.27 24.99
CA ALA A 287 14.11 0.47 25.24
C ALA A 287 14.36 -0.74 26.16
N SER A 288 15.62 -1.16 26.32
CA SER A 288 16.03 -2.24 27.22
C SER A 288 16.38 -1.77 28.64
N VAL A 289 16.60 -0.47 28.85
CA VAL A 289 16.93 0.10 30.16
C VAL A 289 15.66 0.19 31.02
N GLY A 290 15.71 -0.37 32.23
CA GLY A 290 14.65 -0.21 33.24
C GLY A 290 13.52 -1.24 33.20
N SER A 291 13.50 -2.18 32.25
CA SER A 291 12.52 -3.28 32.22
C SER A 291 13.15 -4.61 31.82
N ARG A 292 12.79 -5.71 32.52
CA ARG A 292 13.28 -7.08 32.23
C ARG A 292 12.86 -7.59 30.84
N THR A 293 11.90 -6.92 30.20
CA THR A 293 11.40 -7.25 28.87
C THR A 293 11.34 -5.97 28.05
N LEU A 294 11.76 -6.04 26.80
CA LEU A 294 11.58 -4.94 25.85
C LEU A 294 10.08 -4.65 25.78
N SER A 295 9.63 -3.44 26.07
CA SER A 295 8.23 -3.06 25.87
C SER A 295 8.05 -2.44 24.47
N PRO A 296 7.03 -2.84 23.69
CA PRO A 296 6.74 -2.19 22.41
C PRO A 296 6.51 -0.67 22.54
N VAL A 297 5.90 -0.25 23.64
CA VAL A 297 5.64 1.16 23.94
C VAL A 297 6.94 1.91 24.21
N SER A 298 7.85 1.34 25.01
CA SER A 298 9.15 1.95 25.30
C SER A 298 10.00 2.11 24.04
N LEU A 299 9.94 1.15 23.12
CA LEU A 299 10.64 1.19 21.84
C LEU A 299 10.11 2.30 20.91
N VAL A 300 8.78 2.50 20.88
CA VAL A 300 8.16 3.60 20.14
C VAL A 300 8.49 4.95 20.75
N LEU A 301 8.39 5.10 22.08
CA LEU A 301 8.68 6.36 22.77
C LEU A 301 10.17 6.73 22.70
N GLY A 302 11.06 5.76 22.91
CA GLY A 302 12.50 5.95 22.75
C GLY A 302 12.88 6.32 21.32
N GLY A 303 12.29 5.64 20.34
CA GLY A 303 12.43 5.97 18.92
C GLY A 303 12.03 7.40 18.60
N ALA A 304 10.85 7.83 19.06
CA ALA A 304 10.36 9.19 18.86
C ALA A 304 11.26 10.25 19.52
N ALA A 305 11.75 10.00 20.73
CA ALA A 305 12.64 10.93 21.44
C ALA A 305 14.00 11.07 20.70
N VAL A 306 14.60 9.95 20.30
CA VAL A 306 15.87 9.95 19.55
C VAL A 306 15.68 10.60 18.17
N ALA A 307 14.58 10.31 17.48
CA ALA A 307 14.26 10.94 16.20
C ALA A 307 14.12 12.47 16.32
N ALA A 308 13.44 12.96 17.36
CA ALA A 308 13.30 14.38 17.63
C ALA A 308 14.66 15.03 17.90
N PHE A 309 15.50 14.42 18.74
CA PHE A 309 16.86 14.90 19.01
C PHE A 309 17.71 15.00 17.73
N LEU A 310 17.76 13.92 16.93
CA LEU A 310 18.53 13.87 15.70
C LEU A 310 18.00 14.86 14.64
N SER A 311 16.68 15.07 14.59
CA SER A 311 16.06 16.06 13.71
C SER A 311 16.43 17.49 14.13
N SER A 312 16.50 17.77 15.43
CA SER A 312 16.97 19.06 15.95
C SER A 312 18.43 19.33 15.60
N VAL A 313 19.30 18.32 15.71
CA VAL A 313 20.71 18.42 15.27
C VAL A 313 20.80 18.69 13.77
N THR A 314 20.06 17.93 12.97
CA THR A 314 19.99 18.11 11.51
C THR A 314 19.55 19.53 11.17
N SER A 315 18.51 20.03 11.82
CA SER A 315 17.98 21.39 11.60
C SER A 315 18.98 22.47 12.00
N ALA A 316 19.68 22.29 13.13
CA ALA A 316 20.70 23.24 13.57
C ALA A 316 21.84 23.39 12.55
N VAL A 317 22.35 22.27 12.02
CA VAL A 317 23.43 22.30 11.01
C VAL A 317 22.95 22.95 9.71
N VAL A 318 21.79 22.53 9.21
CA VAL A 318 21.21 23.03 7.95
C VAL A 318 20.84 24.52 8.02
N LEU A 319 20.52 25.05 9.19
CA LEU A 319 20.28 26.48 9.38
C LEU A 319 21.56 27.32 9.41
N LEU A 320 22.69 26.71 9.77
CA LEU A 320 23.98 27.37 9.89
C LEU A 320 24.81 27.32 8.59
N ASP A 321 24.52 26.36 7.70
CA ASP A 321 25.27 26.16 6.46
C ASP A 321 24.35 26.05 5.22
N GLN A 322 24.44 27.03 4.32
CA GLN A 322 23.60 27.11 3.13
C GLN A 322 23.90 26.01 2.10
N ASP A 323 25.17 25.61 1.95
CA ASP A 323 25.57 24.58 0.99
C ASP A 323 25.02 23.20 1.40
N THR A 324 25.10 22.88 2.70
CA THR A 324 24.46 21.68 3.26
C THR A 324 22.95 21.74 3.12
N LEU A 325 22.30 22.89 3.34
CA LEU A 325 20.86 23.05 3.10
C LEU A 325 20.47 22.75 1.66
N ASP A 326 21.23 23.27 0.69
CA ASP A 326 20.95 23.09 -0.73
C ASP A 326 21.08 21.64 -1.18
N SER A 327 22.04 20.91 -0.63
CA SER A 327 22.18 19.48 -0.89
C SER A 327 21.11 18.65 -0.16
N PHE A 328 20.87 18.96 1.12
CA PHE A 328 19.96 18.21 1.97
C PHE A 328 18.50 18.34 1.55
N ARG A 329 18.06 19.53 1.11
CA ARG A 329 16.65 19.76 0.72
C ARG A 329 16.17 18.88 -0.42
N PHE A 330 17.05 18.46 -1.32
CA PHE A 330 16.70 17.51 -2.38
C PHE A 330 16.81 16.06 -1.93
N TRP A 331 17.75 15.74 -1.03
CA TRP A 331 17.92 14.39 -0.51
C TRP A 331 16.77 13.98 0.43
N VAL A 332 16.34 14.88 1.33
CA VAL A 332 15.33 14.61 2.37
C VAL A 332 13.93 14.34 1.80
N VAL A 333 13.66 14.75 0.56
CA VAL A 333 12.36 14.52 -0.09
C VAL A 333 12.16 13.04 -0.46
N GLY A 334 13.25 12.29 -0.63
CA GLY A 334 13.20 10.89 -1.03
C GLY A 334 12.97 10.73 -2.54
N SER A 335 13.97 10.22 -3.26
CA SER A 335 13.92 10.01 -4.72
C SER A 335 14.71 8.78 -5.15
N VAL A 336 14.17 8.08 -6.16
CA VAL A 336 14.89 7.04 -6.91
C VAL A 336 15.58 7.61 -8.16
N ALA A 337 15.35 8.90 -8.47
CA ALA A 337 15.95 9.58 -9.61
C ALA A 337 17.44 9.87 -9.40
N GLY A 338 18.23 9.75 -10.47
CA GLY A 338 19.68 10.03 -10.43
C GLY A 338 20.47 9.03 -9.57
N ARG A 339 19.96 7.81 -9.43
CA ARG A 339 20.59 6.73 -8.64
C ARG A 339 20.83 5.53 -9.55
N GLY A 340 22.10 5.26 -9.85
CA GLY A 340 22.49 4.19 -10.74
C GLY A 340 22.89 2.90 -10.01
N PRO A 341 23.45 1.92 -10.75
CA PRO A 341 23.94 0.66 -10.21
C PRO A 341 25.04 0.84 -9.15
N GLU A 342 25.78 1.94 -9.19
CA GLU A 342 26.82 2.30 -8.23
C GLU A 342 26.32 2.49 -6.79
N ILE A 343 25.02 2.73 -6.61
CA ILE A 343 24.37 2.78 -5.29
C ILE A 343 23.64 1.48 -4.99
N LEU A 344 22.93 0.94 -5.97
CA LEU A 344 22.10 -0.25 -5.79
C LEU A 344 22.95 -1.48 -5.47
N VAL A 345 23.98 -1.76 -6.27
CA VAL A 345 24.79 -2.98 -6.17
C VAL A 345 25.47 -3.11 -4.81
N PRO A 346 26.14 -2.08 -4.26
CA PRO A 346 26.74 -2.16 -2.93
C PRO A 346 25.74 -2.38 -1.78
N LEU A 347 24.48 -1.97 -1.97
CA LEU A 347 23.42 -2.10 -0.96
C LEU A 347 22.66 -3.43 -1.07
N LEU A 348 22.76 -4.16 -2.18
CA LEU A 348 22.09 -5.46 -2.38
C LEU A 348 22.34 -6.46 -1.25
N PRO A 349 23.56 -6.62 -0.68
CA PRO A 349 23.77 -7.53 0.43
C PRO A 349 22.92 -7.18 1.66
N PHE A 350 22.75 -5.90 1.98
CA PHE A 350 21.94 -5.45 3.12
C PHE A 350 20.45 -5.70 2.86
N PHE A 351 19.97 -5.43 1.64
CA PHE A 351 18.60 -5.78 1.24
C PHE A 351 18.38 -7.30 1.31
N ALA A 352 19.29 -8.10 0.77
CA ALA A 352 19.16 -9.56 0.74
C ALA A 352 19.10 -10.14 2.15
N VAL A 353 20.04 -9.76 3.04
CA VAL A 353 20.03 -10.20 4.44
C VAL A 353 18.76 -9.71 5.15
N GLY A 354 18.36 -8.45 4.95
CA GLY A 354 17.13 -7.90 5.51
C GLY A 354 15.88 -8.67 5.08
N VAL A 355 15.76 -9.04 3.81
CA VAL A 355 14.64 -9.84 3.27
C VAL A 355 14.64 -11.24 3.87
N LEU A 356 15.80 -11.89 3.95
CA LEU A 356 15.93 -13.23 4.54
C LEU A 356 15.51 -13.24 6.01
N LEU A 357 15.98 -12.27 6.80
CA LEU A 357 15.57 -12.12 8.20
C LEU A 357 14.08 -11.78 8.32
N ALA A 358 13.56 -10.92 7.45
CA ALA A 358 12.14 -10.57 7.45
C ALA A 358 11.26 -11.81 7.23
N LEU A 359 11.50 -12.56 6.14
CA LEU A 359 10.73 -13.76 5.82
C LEU A 359 10.92 -14.86 6.87
N GLY A 360 12.13 -15.03 7.41
CA GLY A 360 12.43 -15.96 8.50
C GLY A 360 11.71 -15.63 9.80
N SER A 361 11.39 -14.35 10.06
CA SER A 361 10.69 -13.91 11.28
C SER A 361 9.18 -14.17 11.27
N ALA A 362 8.59 -14.57 10.13
CA ALA A 362 7.15 -14.71 9.97
C ALA A 362 6.47 -15.64 11.00
N PRO A 363 6.99 -16.84 11.32
CA PRO A 363 6.40 -17.70 12.34
C PRO A 363 6.46 -17.08 13.74
N GLY A 364 7.56 -16.41 14.08
CA GLY A 364 7.73 -15.72 15.36
C GLY A 364 6.73 -14.58 15.52
N LEU A 365 6.49 -13.80 14.47
CA LEU A 365 5.48 -12.73 14.46
C LEU A 365 4.05 -13.26 14.64
N ASN A 366 3.71 -14.38 13.99
CA ASN A 366 2.42 -15.04 14.22
C ASN A 366 2.24 -15.46 15.69
N LEU A 367 3.28 -16.01 16.33
CA LEU A 367 3.22 -16.37 17.75
C LEU A 367 3.09 -15.12 18.64
N LEU A 368 3.88 -14.07 18.37
CA LEU A 368 3.81 -12.81 19.12
C LEU A 368 2.44 -12.14 19.00
N SER A 369 1.71 -12.34 17.90
CA SER A 369 0.36 -11.80 17.72
C SER A 369 -0.68 -12.41 18.68
N LEU A 370 -0.43 -13.62 19.21
CA LEU A 370 -1.26 -14.27 20.22
C LEU A 370 -1.06 -13.70 21.63
N GLY A 371 -0.04 -12.86 21.82
CA GLY A 371 0.39 -12.35 23.11
C GLY A 371 1.72 -12.96 23.55
N GLU A 372 2.47 -12.21 24.34
CA GLU A 372 3.84 -12.57 24.71
C GLU A 372 3.91 -13.79 25.64
N ASP A 373 2.94 -13.94 26.55
CA ASP A 373 2.91 -15.07 27.48
C ASP A 373 2.53 -16.38 26.77
N VAL A 374 1.62 -16.31 25.79
CA VAL A 374 1.27 -17.45 24.93
C VAL A 374 2.44 -17.82 24.03
N ALA A 375 3.10 -16.84 23.41
CA ALA A 375 4.29 -17.10 22.61
C ALA A 375 5.41 -17.75 23.45
N ARG A 376 5.61 -17.29 24.68
CA ARG A 376 6.62 -17.83 25.60
C ARG A 376 6.30 -19.27 26.04
N SER A 377 5.03 -19.58 26.34
CA SER A 377 4.61 -20.94 26.70
C SER A 377 4.72 -21.94 25.54
N LEU A 378 4.61 -21.45 24.30
CA LEU A 378 4.84 -22.22 23.07
C LEU A 378 6.33 -22.35 22.69
N GLY A 379 7.26 -21.88 23.55
CA GLY A 379 8.70 -22.03 23.36
C GLY A 379 9.37 -20.94 22.52
N SER A 380 8.65 -19.86 22.18
CA SER A 380 9.22 -18.76 21.40
C SER A 380 10.06 -17.82 22.27
N SER A 381 11.29 -17.55 21.84
CA SER A 381 12.16 -16.55 22.48
C SER A 381 11.79 -15.14 22.02
N ILE A 382 11.12 -14.38 22.89
CA ILE A 382 10.65 -13.01 22.61
C ILE A 382 11.81 -12.08 22.26
N ALA A 383 12.93 -12.19 22.98
CA ALA A 383 14.11 -11.36 22.77
C ALA A 383 14.75 -11.59 21.38
N VAL A 384 14.90 -12.85 20.96
CA VAL A 384 15.50 -13.19 19.66
C VAL A 384 14.61 -12.69 18.52
N ASN A 385 13.30 -12.92 18.59
CA ASN A 385 12.37 -12.41 17.58
C ASN A 385 12.47 -10.89 17.44
N ARG A 386 12.57 -10.16 18.56
CA ARG A 386 12.71 -8.70 18.55
C ARG A 386 14.05 -8.24 17.99
N VAL A 387 15.16 -8.87 18.37
CA VAL A 387 16.48 -8.55 17.82
C VAL A 387 16.51 -8.79 16.31
N VAL A 388 16.01 -9.95 15.86
CA VAL A 388 15.91 -10.29 14.43
C VAL A 388 15.02 -9.30 13.68
N GLY A 389 13.87 -8.95 14.25
CA GLY A 389 12.95 -7.98 13.66
C GLY A 389 13.54 -6.59 13.54
N VAL A 390 14.16 -6.07 14.61
CA VAL A 390 14.82 -4.76 14.61
C VAL A 390 15.98 -4.76 13.62
N LEU A 391 16.79 -5.81 13.58
CA LEU A 391 17.88 -5.94 12.61
C LEU A 391 17.35 -5.94 11.17
N ALA A 392 16.30 -6.72 10.88
CA ALA A 392 15.67 -6.75 9.57
C ALA A 392 15.11 -5.38 9.17
N ILE A 393 14.37 -4.71 10.06
CA ILE A 393 13.82 -3.37 9.81
C ILE A 393 14.95 -2.37 9.55
N THR A 394 16.02 -2.41 10.36
CA THR A 394 17.19 -1.51 10.22
C THR A 394 17.89 -1.71 8.89
N LEU A 395 18.14 -2.95 8.50
CA LEU A 395 18.79 -3.27 7.22
C LEU A 395 17.92 -2.84 6.04
N LEU A 396 16.63 -3.15 6.06
CA LEU A 396 15.71 -2.84 4.97
C LEU A 396 15.43 -1.32 4.86
N ALA A 397 14.96 -0.70 5.94
CA ALA A 397 14.60 0.71 5.95
C ALA A 397 15.84 1.62 5.92
N GLY A 398 16.94 1.21 6.56
CA GLY A 398 18.21 1.93 6.54
C GLY A 398 18.85 1.91 5.15
N ALA A 399 18.93 0.75 4.49
CA ALA A 399 19.44 0.68 3.12
C ALA A 399 18.53 1.41 2.12
N ALA A 400 17.20 1.30 2.27
CA ALA A 400 16.24 2.08 1.48
C ALA A 400 16.45 3.59 1.64
N THR A 401 16.60 4.05 2.89
CA THR A 401 16.84 5.47 3.20
C THR A 401 18.20 5.94 2.72
N ALA A 402 19.24 5.12 2.84
CA ALA A 402 20.56 5.44 2.31
C ALA A 402 20.53 5.61 0.79
N ALA A 403 19.88 4.67 0.09
CA ALA A 403 19.83 4.67 -1.37
C ALA A 403 19.00 5.84 -1.93
N CYS A 404 17.82 6.05 -1.35
CA CYS A 404 16.78 6.90 -1.94
C CYS A 404 16.44 8.14 -1.10
N GLY A 405 17.03 8.33 0.07
CA GLY A 405 16.50 9.29 1.05
C GLY A 405 15.26 8.73 1.78
N PRO A 406 14.73 9.47 2.76
CA PRO A 406 13.62 8.99 3.58
C PRO A 406 12.32 8.99 2.78
N ILE A 407 11.73 7.81 2.59
CA ILE A 407 10.44 7.63 1.91
C ILE A 407 9.42 7.12 2.93
N GLY A 408 8.47 7.98 3.30
CA GLY A 408 7.38 7.66 4.24
C GLY A 408 6.18 6.99 3.57
N PHE A 409 5.14 6.67 4.35
CA PHE A 409 3.85 6.10 3.93
C PHE A 409 3.88 4.69 3.32
N VAL A 410 4.94 4.24 2.62
CA VAL A 410 5.00 2.86 2.09
C VAL A 410 4.79 1.86 3.22
N GLY A 411 5.54 2.03 4.32
CA GLY A 411 5.49 1.14 5.49
C GLY A 411 4.13 1.13 6.19
N LEU A 412 3.33 2.18 6.04
CA LEU A 412 1.98 2.27 6.58
C LEU A 412 0.92 1.70 5.64
N VAL A 413 0.94 2.12 4.37
CA VAL A 413 -0.08 1.81 3.37
C VAL A 413 -0.03 0.35 2.95
N VAL A 414 1.17 -0.14 2.66
CA VAL A 414 1.38 -1.43 2.01
C VAL A 414 0.92 -2.61 2.88
N PRO A 415 1.31 -2.72 4.16
CA PRO A 415 0.84 -3.83 5.00
C PRO A 415 -0.67 -3.80 5.21
N HIS A 416 -1.28 -2.61 5.24
CA HIS A 416 -2.74 -2.48 5.36
C HIS A 416 -3.46 -3.02 4.12
N VAL A 417 -2.99 -2.63 2.92
CA VAL A 417 -3.52 -3.16 1.66
C VAL A 417 -3.30 -4.66 1.57
N ALA A 418 -2.10 -5.15 1.92
CA ALA A 418 -1.77 -6.56 1.89
C ALA A 418 -2.67 -7.40 2.83
N ARG A 419 -2.93 -6.92 4.07
CA ARG A 419 -3.84 -7.60 5.02
C ARG A 419 -5.25 -7.80 4.50
N ALA A 420 -5.75 -6.88 3.66
CA ALA A 420 -7.08 -7.03 3.07
C ALA A 420 -7.20 -8.28 2.16
N PHE A 421 -6.07 -8.76 1.62
CA PHE A 421 -6.02 -9.96 0.78
C PHE A 421 -5.53 -11.21 1.52
N THR A 422 -4.55 -11.05 2.41
CA THR A 422 -3.90 -12.17 3.10
C THR A 422 -4.58 -12.55 4.41
N GLY A 423 -5.19 -11.60 5.10
CA GLY A 423 -5.48 -11.69 6.53
C GLY A 423 -4.21 -11.46 7.39
N PRO A 424 -4.26 -11.80 8.70
CA PRO A 424 -3.21 -11.45 9.66
C PRO A 424 -1.98 -12.38 9.64
N ASP A 425 -2.02 -13.47 8.87
CA ASP A 425 -0.93 -14.44 8.81
C ASP A 425 0.34 -13.85 8.16
N TYR A 426 1.38 -13.64 8.97
CA TYR A 426 2.65 -13.02 8.54
C TYR A 426 3.37 -13.79 7.45
N ARG A 427 3.13 -15.11 7.32
CA ARG A 427 3.72 -15.94 6.26
C ARG A 427 3.25 -15.53 4.87
N TRP A 428 2.06 -14.94 4.78
CA TRP A 428 1.50 -14.41 3.54
C TRP A 428 1.59 -12.89 3.48
N LEU A 429 1.40 -12.22 4.62
CA LEU A 429 1.46 -10.77 4.69
C LEU A 429 2.81 -10.22 4.24
N LEU A 430 3.93 -10.87 4.63
CA LEU A 430 5.27 -10.39 4.28
C LEU A 430 5.55 -10.48 2.76
N PRO A 431 5.38 -11.63 2.07
CA PRO A 431 5.50 -11.68 0.61
C PRO A 431 4.57 -10.72 -0.13
N TYR A 432 3.32 -10.58 0.32
CA TYR A 432 2.40 -9.61 -0.28
C TYR A 432 2.87 -8.17 -0.07
N SER A 433 3.36 -7.84 1.13
CA SER A 433 3.87 -6.50 1.43
C SER A 433 5.12 -6.17 0.60
N ALA A 434 5.99 -7.16 0.35
CA ALA A 434 7.12 -6.98 -0.57
C ALA A 434 6.66 -6.59 -1.98
N VAL A 435 5.76 -7.37 -2.57
CA VAL A 435 5.31 -7.16 -3.96
C VAL A 435 4.45 -5.91 -4.10
N VAL A 436 3.52 -5.67 -3.17
CA VAL A 436 2.68 -4.46 -3.16
C VAL A 436 3.51 -3.21 -2.93
N GLY A 437 4.55 -3.27 -2.09
CA GLY A 437 5.49 -2.16 -1.89
C GLY A 437 6.29 -1.84 -3.14
N ALA A 438 6.79 -2.87 -3.85
CA ALA A 438 7.46 -2.71 -5.14
C ALA A 438 6.55 -2.01 -6.17
N ILE A 439 5.31 -2.49 -6.29
CA ILE A 439 4.31 -1.93 -7.22
C ILE A 439 4.02 -0.48 -6.86
N LEU A 440 3.69 -0.20 -5.59
CA LEU A 440 3.30 1.13 -5.15
C LEU A 440 4.39 2.16 -5.41
N LEU A 441 5.63 1.88 -5.01
CA LEU A 441 6.73 2.83 -5.18
C LEU A 441 7.07 3.04 -6.66
N THR A 442 7.07 1.97 -7.47
CA THR A 442 7.34 2.06 -8.91
C THR A 442 6.23 2.85 -9.62
N VAL A 443 4.96 2.65 -9.27
CA VAL A 443 3.84 3.43 -9.82
C VAL A 443 3.95 4.89 -9.43
N CYS A 444 4.27 5.21 -8.18
CA CYS A 444 4.50 6.60 -7.75
C CYS A 444 5.64 7.27 -8.52
N ASP A 445 6.74 6.55 -8.78
CA ASP A 445 7.85 7.06 -9.58
C ASP A 445 7.45 7.30 -11.05
N VAL A 446 6.67 6.40 -11.67
CA VAL A 446 6.14 6.58 -13.03
C VAL A 446 5.22 7.80 -13.10
N ILE A 447 4.32 7.97 -12.14
CA ILE A 447 3.45 9.15 -12.05
C ILE A 447 4.29 10.43 -11.93
N GLY A 448 5.33 10.42 -11.09
CA GLY A 448 6.22 11.58 -10.90
C GLY A 448 6.93 12.01 -12.18
N ARG A 449 7.30 11.07 -13.05
CA ARG A 449 7.93 11.32 -14.36
C ARG A 449 6.98 11.88 -15.42
N VAL A 450 5.67 11.74 -15.23
CA VAL A 450 4.67 12.11 -16.25
C VAL A 450 3.97 13.41 -15.90
N VAL A 451 3.69 13.66 -14.62
CA VAL A 451 2.85 14.79 -14.19
C VAL A 451 3.54 16.15 -14.34
N ALA A 452 4.87 16.23 -14.32
CA ALA A 452 5.62 17.50 -14.26
C ALA A 452 6.60 17.74 -15.42
N ARG A 453 6.35 17.15 -16.60
CA ARG A 453 7.22 17.29 -17.79
C ARG A 453 7.46 18.77 -18.15
N PRO A 454 8.68 19.16 -18.57
CA PRO A 454 9.89 18.34 -18.77
C PRO A 454 10.66 18.00 -17.49
N GLY A 455 10.25 18.55 -16.34
CA GLY A 455 10.76 18.15 -15.03
C GLY A 455 10.17 16.82 -14.54
N GLU A 456 10.56 16.42 -13.34
CA GLU A 456 10.04 15.22 -12.69
C GLU A 456 9.76 15.51 -11.21
N LEU A 457 8.64 15.01 -10.69
CA LEU A 457 8.39 15.02 -9.25
C LEU A 457 9.07 13.81 -8.61
N GLN A 458 9.66 14.01 -7.42
CA GLN A 458 10.20 12.89 -6.67
C GLN A 458 9.07 11.94 -6.23
N ALA A 459 9.36 10.63 -6.26
CA ALA A 459 8.41 9.60 -5.86
C ALA A 459 7.89 9.78 -4.43
N GLY A 460 8.71 10.32 -3.51
CA GLY A 460 8.29 10.64 -2.15
C GLY A 460 7.14 11.63 -2.09
N ILE A 461 7.15 12.69 -2.92
CA ILE A 461 6.07 13.69 -2.99
C ILE A 461 4.78 13.04 -3.48
N VAL A 462 4.85 12.29 -4.58
CA VAL A 462 3.68 11.61 -5.17
C VAL A 462 3.06 10.65 -4.14
N LEU A 463 3.91 9.95 -3.40
CA LEU A 463 3.47 9.02 -2.38
C LEU A 463 2.81 9.72 -1.18
N VAL A 464 3.29 10.88 -0.75
CA VAL A 464 2.64 11.67 0.30
C VAL A 464 1.25 12.14 -0.16
N LEU A 465 1.13 12.61 -1.40
CA LEU A 465 -0.13 13.05 -1.98
C LEU A 465 -1.16 11.91 -2.11
N ALA A 466 -0.70 10.69 -2.40
CA ALA A 466 -1.56 9.50 -2.45
C ALA A 466 -1.84 8.90 -1.05
N GLY A 467 -0.82 8.84 -0.20
CA GLY A 467 -0.83 8.19 1.11
C GLY A 467 -1.60 8.97 2.17
N GLY A 468 -1.56 10.30 2.14
CA GLY A 468 -2.30 11.16 3.07
C GLY A 468 -3.83 10.91 3.05
N PRO A 469 -4.50 11.03 1.89
CA PRO A 469 -5.93 10.72 1.76
C PRO A 469 -6.27 9.28 2.17
N PHE A 470 -5.41 8.32 1.81
CA PHE A 470 -5.58 6.93 2.19
C PHE A 470 -5.51 6.73 3.71
N PHE A 471 -4.53 7.34 4.38
CA PHE A 471 -4.39 7.32 5.83
C PHE A 471 -5.62 7.91 6.53
N ILE A 472 -6.09 9.08 6.07
CA ILE A 472 -7.32 9.71 6.57
C ILE A 472 -8.51 8.76 6.41
N ALA A 473 -8.64 8.12 5.26
CA ALA A 473 -9.73 7.17 5.00
C ALA A 473 -9.69 5.95 5.94
N ILE A 474 -8.50 5.44 6.27
CA ILE A 474 -8.32 4.36 7.26
C ILE A 474 -8.77 4.81 8.64
N VAL A 475 -8.22 5.92 9.14
CA VAL A 475 -8.50 6.40 10.51
C VAL A 475 -9.98 6.70 10.73
N ARG A 476 -10.69 7.17 9.68
CA ARG A 476 -12.14 7.45 9.76
C ARG A 476 -13.03 6.21 9.81
N ARG A 477 -12.54 5.03 9.39
CA ARG A 477 -13.31 3.78 9.46
C ARG A 477 -13.18 3.15 10.85
N ARG A 478 -14.16 3.40 11.73
CA ARG A 478 -14.24 2.93 13.14
C ARG A 478 -14.11 1.41 13.40
N LYS A 479 -13.94 0.55 12.38
CA LYS A 479 -13.77 -0.92 12.53
C LYS A 479 -12.30 -1.35 12.52
N LEU A 480 -11.44 -0.64 13.26
CA LEU A 480 -9.99 -0.84 13.23
C LEU A 480 -9.45 -1.89 14.23
N ALA A 481 -10.31 -2.55 15.01
CA ALA A 481 -9.87 -3.43 16.11
C ALA A 481 -10.04 -4.95 15.87
N THR A 482 -10.51 -5.39 14.70
CA THR A 482 -10.84 -6.82 14.47
C THR A 482 -10.40 -7.40 13.13
N LEU A 483 -9.23 -7.00 12.61
CA LEU A 483 -8.58 -7.68 11.47
C LEU A 483 -7.18 -8.17 11.80
#